data_AF-A0A382AE78-F1
#
_entry.id   AF-A0A382AE78-F1
#
_cell.length_a   1.000
_cell.length_b   1.000
_cell.length_c   1.000
_cell.angle_alpha   90.00
_cell.angle_beta   90.00
_cell.angle_gamma   90.00
#
_symmetry.space_group_name_H-M   'P 1'
#
loop_
_entity.id
_entity.type
_entity.pdbx_description
1 polymer ?
#
loop_
_entity_poly.entity_id
_entity_poly.type
_entity_poly.pdbx_seq_one_letter_code
_entity_poly.pdbx_strand_id
1 'polypeptide(L)'
;MAEKPREENGISRRDMLKTAGAAGAAAFIPGPLDASTTLDAIEPSLEALAAAPVGPLMNLTARETEILSAMVDRLIPSDELGPGALEAGALRYIDRALSEAESDAAEAYRNGLTALNRYSEYSRGKPFTELGDKDQDSVLIDLQTGGATGAGVGFVGSSGAFFNMVKSHTWQGVFGDPQYGGNVNFTG
;
A
#
# COMPACT_ATOMS: atom_id res chain seq x y z
N MET A 1 -47.66 12.90 -24.54
CA MET A 1 -46.61 13.92 -24.30
C MET A 1 -46.24 13.83 -22.83
N ALA A 2 -45.10 13.26 -22.43
CA ALA A 2 -43.70 13.60 -22.68
C ALA A 2 -43.11 14.31 -21.45
N GLU A 3 -42.27 13.57 -20.70
CA GLU A 3 -41.08 14.07 -19.98
C GLU A 3 -40.10 12.89 -19.97
N LYS A 4 -39.22 12.77 -20.97
CA LYS A 4 -37.84 13.29 -21.11
C LYS A 4 -36.86 12.72 -20.04
N PRO A 5 -35.73 12.11 -20.46
CA PRO A 5 -34.85 11.34 -19.59
C PRO A 5 -33.94 12.23 -18.74
N ARG A 6 -33.50 11.74 -17.57
CA ARG A 6 -32.38 12.34 -16.83
C ARG A 6 -31.09 11.71 -17.34
N GLU A 7 -30.32 12.49 -18.10
CA GLU A 7 -28.97 12.15 -18.52
C GLU A 7 -27.97 12.17 -17.35
N GLU A 8 -26.99 11.31 -17.54
CA GLU A 8 -25.79 10.97 -16.77
C GLU A 8 -24.76 12.11 -16.69
N ASN A 9 -23.93 12.10 -15.64
CA ASN A 9 -22.51 12.50 -15.60
C ASN A 9 -22.14 13.01 -14.19
N GLY A 10 -21.94 12.07 -13.27
CA GLY A 10 -21.29 12.34 -12.00
C GLY A 10 -19.80 12.55 -12.23
N ILE A 11 -19.34 13.78 -12.05
CA ILE A 11 -17.94 14.20 -12.12
C ILE A 11 -17.08 13.22 -11.32
N SER A 12 -16.07 12.62 -11.98
CA SER A 12 -15.18 11.65 -11.35
C SER A 12 -14.22 12.35 -10.40
N ARG A 13 -13.86 11.70 -9.28
CA ARG A 13 -12.84 12.18 -8.30
C ARG A 13 -11.53 12.62 -8.97
N ARG A 14 -11.26 12.07 -10.15
CA ARG A 14 -10.10 12.36 -11.02
C ARG A 14 -10.17 13.72 -11.74
N ASP A 15 -11.36 14.28 -11.95
CA ASP A 15 -11.56 15.64 -12.48
C ASP A 15 -11.49 16.70 -11.37
N MET A 16 -11.81 16.33 -10.12
CA MET A 16 -11.62 17.23 -8.97
C MET A 16 -10.15 17.41 -8.57
N LEU A 17 -9.24 16.51 -8.98
CA LEU A 17 -7.80 16.63 -8.70
C LEU A 17 -6.99 17.38 -9.77
N LYS A 18 -7.63 17.92 -10.82
CA LYS A 18 -6.93 18.65 -11.91
C LYS A 18 -7.03 20.17 -11.82
N THR A 19 -7.54 20.73 -10.72
CA THR A 19 -7.71 22.18 -10.60
C THR A 19 -7.35 22.70 -9.20
N ALA A 20 -6.06 22.64 -8.84
CA ALA A 20 -5.42 23.55 -7.90
C ALA A 20 -3.89 23.38 -7.94
N GLY A 21 -3.15 24.48 -8.14
CA GLY A 21 -1.72 24.55 -7.82
C GLY A 21 -0.75 24.69 -8.99
N ALA A 22 -0.85 25.77 -9.77
CA ALA A 22 0.23 26.24 -10.64
C ALA A 22 1.05 27.35 -9.95
N ALA A 23 2.36 27.34 -10.24
CA ALA A 23 3.35 28.43 -10.16
C ALA A 23 4.12 28.66 -8.84
N GLY A 24 5.46 28.64 -8.95
CA GLY A 24 6.37 29.07 -7.89
C GLY A 24 7.87 28.94 -8.19
N ALA A 25 8.36 29.24 -9.40
CA ALA A 25 9.79 29.48 -9.60
C ALA A 25 10.11 30.92 -9.17
N ALA A 26 10.61 31.12 -7.94
CA ALA A 26 10.98 32.45 -7.45
C ALA A 26 12.43 32.80 -7.84
N ALA A 27 12.58 33.73 -8.79
CA ALA A 27 13.84 34.42 -9.04
C ALA A 27 14.12 35.40 -7.88
N PHE A 28 15.32 35.33 -7.29
CA PHE A 28 15.74 36.21 -6.20
C PHE A 28 16.03 37.64 -6.69
N ILE A 29 15.42 38.64 -6.06
CA ILE A 29 15.81 40.06 -6.14
C ILE A 29 16.18 40.50 -4.71
N PRO A 30 17.37 41.06 -4.44
CA PRO A 30 17.74 41.50 -3.10
C PRO A 30 17.12 42.86 -2.78
N GLY A 31 16.26 42.90 -1.76
CA GLY A 31 15.75 44.10 -1.10
C GLY A 31 16.27 44.18 0.35
N PRO A 32 16.27 45.38 0.98
CA PRO A 32 16.85 45.58 2.29
C PRO A 32 16.09 44.85 3.42
N LEU A 33 16.89 44.46 4.42
CA LEU A 33 16.61 43.49 5.47
C LEU A 33 15.62 44.04 6.52
N ASP A 34 14.45 43.40 6.64
CA ASP A 34 13.59 43.50 7.83
C ASP A 34 13.81 42.27 8.71
N ALA A 35 14.21 42.51 9.96
CA ALA A 35 14.49 41.50 10.97
C ALA A 35 13.19 40.99 11.60
N SER A 36 12.51 40.06 10.92
CA SER A 36 11.58 39.11 11.54
C SER A 36 11.57 37.82 10.73
N THR A 37 12.64 37.07 10.85
CA THR A 37 12.66 35.64 10.53
C THR A 37 11.89 34.89 11.60
N THR A 38 10.58 34.72 11.42
CA THR A 38 9.92 33.54 11.94
C THR A 38 10.44 32.37 11.11
N LEU A 39 11.40 31.64 11.70
CA LEU A 39 11.78 30.30 11.29
C LEU A 39 10.57 29.39 11.55
N ASP A 40 9.53 29.50 10.72
CA ASP A 40 8.62 28.38 10.54
C ASP A 40 9.42 27.35 9.75
N ALA A 41 10.08 26.51 10.54
CA ALA A 41 10.71 25.30 10.09
C ALA A 41 9.70 24.55 9.22
N ILE A 42 10.17 24.17 8.04
CA ILE A 42 9.62 23.08 7.26
C ILE A 42 9.84 21.82 8.12
N GLU A 43 9.05 21.66 9.18
CA GLU A 43 8.81 20.34 9.74
C GLU A 43 7.90 19.66 8.71
N PRO A 44 8.38 18.66 7.95
CA PRO A 44 7.46 17.86 7.18
C PRO A 44 6.44 17.32 8.19
N SER A 45 5.15 17.62 7.97
CA SER A 45 4.11 17.08 8.83
C SER A 45 4.29 15.57 8.91
N LEU A 46 4.14 14.99 10.09
CA LEU A 46 4.22 13.54 10.28
C LEU A 46 3.21 12.82 9.34
N GLU A 47 2.13 13.50 8.97
CA GLU A 47 1.16 13.11 7.94
C GLU A 47 1.77 13.00 6.53
N ALA A 48 2.67 13.92 6.14
CA ALA A 48 3.38 13.87 4.87
C ALA A 48 4.46 12.76 4.81
N LEU A 49 5.03 12.38 5.96
CA LEU A 49 5.92 11.24 6.08
C LEU A 49 5.18 9.89 5.99
N ALA A 50 3.89 9.85 6.34
CA ALA A 50 3.04 8.66 6.22
C ALA A 50 2.52 8.44 4.79
N ALA A 51 2.39 9.50 3.99
CA ALA A 51 1.81 9.46 2.64
C ALA A 51 2.84 9.35 1.49
N ALA A 52 4.15 9.32 1.79
CA ALA A 52 5.18 9.18 0.76
C ALA A 52 5.11 7.78 0.12
N PRO A 53 5.34 7.66 -1.20
CA PRO A 53 5.42 6.35 -1.85
C PRO A 53 6.49 5.52 -1.14
N VAL A 54 6.10 4.38 -0.59
CA VAL A 54 7.01 3.48 0.10
C VAL A 54 8.01 2.99 -0.96
N GLY A 55 9.23 3.55 -0.90
CA GLY A 55 10.34 3.06 -1.68
C GLY A 55 10.59 1.58 -1.38
N PRO A 56 11.47 0.91 -2.14
CA PRO A 56 11.76 -0.50 -1.90
C PRO A 56 12.08 -0.73 -0.42
N LEU A 57 11.39 -1.69 0.20
CA LEU A 57 11.68 -2.11 1.58
C LEU A 57 13.10 -2.69 1.64
N MET A 58 13.74 -2.68 2.81
CA MET A 58 15.13 -3.12 2.93
C MET A 58 15.32 -4.57 2.49
N ASN A 59 14.31 -5.41 2.72
CA ASN A 59 14.37 -6.84 2.43
C ASN A 59 13.74 -7.26 1.10
N LEU A 60 13.05 -6.35 0.40
CA LEU A 60 12.28 -6.63 -0.81
C LEU A 60 12.67 -5.70 -1.95
N THR A 61 12.58 -6.19 -3.18
CA THR A 61 12.73 -5.35 -4.37
C THR A 61 11.58 -4.34 -4.50
N ALA A 62 11.75 -3.34 -5.38
CA ALA A 62 10.69 -2.37 -5.70
C ALA A 62 9.39 -3.08 -6.11
N ARG A 63 9.50 -4.07 -7.01
CA ARG A 63 8.35 -4.80 -7.52
C ARG A 63 7.66 -5.65 -6.47
N GLU A 64 8.42 -6.33 -5.62
CA GLU A 64 7.87 -7.10 -4.51
C GLU A 64 7.17 -6.19 -3.49
N THR A 65 7.73 -5.01 -3.23
CA THR A 65 7.13 -3.99 -2.36
C THR A 65 5.79 -3.50 -2.95
N GLU A 66 5.71 -3.25 -4.25
CA GLU A 66 4.45 -2.88 -4.92
C GLU A 66 3.37 -3.96 -4.76
N ILE A 67 3.74 -5.23 -4.98
CA ILE A 67 2.80 -6.36 -4.85
C ILE A 67 2.34 -6.49 -3.40
N LEU A 68 3.27 -6.41 -2.45
CA LEU A 68 2.95 -6.47 -1.02
C LEU A 68 2.04 -5.32 -0.60
N SER A 69 2.34 -4.09 -1.05
CA SER A 69 1.52 -2.91 -0.77
C SER A 69 0.09 -3.10 -1.25
N ALA A 70 -0.11 -3.53 -2.50
CA ALA A 70 -1.43 -3.82 -3.04
C ALA A 70 -2.15 -4.91 -2.24
N MET A 71 -1.45 -5.99 -1.85
CA MET A 71 -2.03 -7.06 -1.05
C MET A 71 -2.44 -6.57 0.35
N VAL A 72 -1.62 -5.76 1.01
CA VAL A 72 -1.88 -5.20 2.35
C VAL A 72 -3.05 -4.22 2.31
N ASP A 73 -3.15 -3.39 1.27
CA ASP A 73 -4.27 -2.48 1.06
C ASP A 73 -5.60 -3.21 0.89
N ARG A 74 -5.60 -4.36 0.18
CA ARG A 74 -6.81 -5.21 0.10
C ARG A 74 -7.17 -5.91 1.41
N LEU A 75 -6.22 -6.12 2.32
CA LEU A 75 -6.47 -6.79 3.62
C LEU A 75 -7.15 -5.87 4.63
N ILE A 76 -6.70 -4.62 4.73
CA ILE A 76 -7.31 -3.57 5.57
C ILE A 76 -7.24 -2.25 4.78
N PRO A 77 -8.25 -1.96 3.95
CA PRO A 77 -8.30 -0.73 3.17
C PRO A 77 -8.67 0.46 4.06
N SER A 78 -8.25 1.67 3.65
CA SER A 78 -8.76 2.91 4.21
C SER A 78 -10.26 3.08 3.91
N ASP A 79 -11.04 3.51 4.90
CA ASP A 79 -12.47 3.78 4.76
C ASP A 79 -12.93 4.98 5.61
N GLU A 80 -14.24 5.16 5.75
CA GLU A 80 -14.82 6.28 6.53
C GLU A 80 -14.57 6.15 8.04
N LEU A 81 -14.27 4.94 8.53
CA LEU A 81 -14.04 4.66 9.95
C LEU A 81 -12.59 4.93 10.35
N GLY A 82 -11.67 4.90 9.40
CA GLY A 82 -10.28 5.20 9.68
C GLY A 82 -9.31 4.87 8.54
N PRO A 83 -8.03 5.14 8.80
CA PRO A 83 -6.96 4.82 7.88
C PRO A 83 -6.72 3.30 7.79
N GLY A 84 -6.27 2.85 6.63
CA GLY A 84 -5.98 1.46 6.32
C GLY A 84 -4.61 1.01 6.82
N ALA A 85 -4.24 -0.21 6.45
CA ALA A 85 -2.99 -0.81 6.89
C ALA A 85 -1.75 -0.08 6.38
N LEU A 86 -1.81 0.54 5.20
CA LEU A 86 -0.68 1.27 4.64
C LEU A 86 -0.37 2.51 5.48
N GLU A 87 -1.40 3.31 5.78
CA GLU A 87 -1.33 4.52 6.58
C GLU A 87 -1.01 4.21 8.05
N ALA A 88 -1.52 3.11 8.59
CA ALA A 88 -1.14 2.61 9.91
C ALA A 88 0.33 2.13 9.98
N GLY A 89 1.01 2.01 8.84
CA GLY A 89 2.43 1.68 8.77
C GLY A 89 2.75 0.19 8.78
N ALA A 90 1.81 -0.66 8.38
CA ALA A 90 1.99 -2.11 8.37
C ALA A 90 3.19 -2.56 7.52
N LEU A 91 3.49 -1.88 6.41
CA LEU A 91 4.66 -2.21 5.57
C LEU A 91 6.00 -2.01 6.31
N ARG A 92 6.10 -0.99 7.15
CA ARG A 92 7.30 -0.72 7.96
C ARG A 92 7.48 -1.77 9.03
N TYR A 93 6.38 -2.16 9.68
CA TYR A 93 6.37 -3.29 10.61
C TYR A 93 6.86 -4.57 9.93
N ILE A 94 6.31 -4.89 8.75
CA ILE A 94 6.71 -6.06 7.98
C ILE A 94 8.21 -6.01 7.65
N ASP A 95 8.72 -4.89 7.12
CA ASP A 95 10.15 -4.79 6.79
C ASP A 95 11.06 -5.00 8.00
N ARG A 96 10.67 -4.46 9.15
CA ARG A 96 11.38 -4.70 10.41
C ARG A 96 11.31 -6.17 10.83
N ALA A 97 10.12 -6.77 10.79
CA ALA A 97 9.94 -8.18 11.12
C ALA A 97 10.76 -9.10 10.21
N LEU A 98 10.87 -8.78 8.91
CA LEU A 98 11.73 -9.49 7.97
C LEU A 98 13.21 -9.31 8.27
N SER A 99 13.60 -8.17 8.83
CA SER A 99 14.98 -7.92 9.25
C SER A 99 15.35 -8.68 10.54
N GLU A 100 14.38 -8.90 11.43
CA GLU A 100 14.59 -9.58 12.73
C GLU A 100 14.53 -11.11 12.65
N ALA A 101 13.71 -11.66 11.76
CA ALA A 101 13.38 -13.10 11.72
C ALA A 101 14.45 -14.00 11.04
N GLU A 102 15.67 -13.49 10.80
CA GLU A 102 16.69 -14.10 9.93
C GLU A 102 16.18 -14.43 8.50
N SER A 103 17.05 -14.95 7.63
CA SER A 103 16.84 -15.02 6.17
C SER A 103 15.56 -15.74 5.70
N ASP A 104 15.02 -16.65 6.52
CA ASP A 104 13.94 -17.56 6.14
C ASP A 104 12.62 -16.83 5.87
N ALA A 105 12.27 -15.84 6.70
CA ALA A 105 11.04 -15.08 6.53
C ALA A 105 11.09 -14.20 5.27
N ALA A 106 12.23 -13.53 5.04
CA ALA A 106 12.43 -12.71 3.86
C ALA A 106 12.35 -13.55 2.57
N GLU A 107 12.95 -14.74 2.56
CA GLU A 107 12.86 -15.66 1.44
C GLU A 107 11.42 -16.15 1.20
N ALA A 108 10.68 -16.50 2.26
CA ALA A 108 9.28 -16.89 2.17
C ALA A 108 8.41 -15.77 1.55
N TYR A 109 8.67 -14.51 1.90
CA TYR A 109 7.99 -13.36 1.28
C TYR A 109 8.31 -13.21 -0.20
N ARG A 110 9.59 -13.24 -0.60
CA ARG A 110 9.99 -13.10 -2.01
C ARG A 110 9.39 -14.20 -2.89
N ASN A 111 9.45 -15.44 -2.41
CA ASN A 111 8.86 -16.60 -3.10
C ASN A 111 7.34 -16.48 -3.20
N GLY A 112 6.66 -16.11 -2.11
CA GLY A 112 5.21 -15.94 -2.09
C GLY A 112 4.70 -14.79 -2.97
N LEU A 113 5.38 -13.65 -2.97
CA LEU A 113 5.03 -12.49 -3.81
C LEU A 113 5.24 -12.79 -5.30
N THR A 114 6.33 -13.48 -5.63
CA THR A 114 6.58 -13.96 -7.01
C THR A 114 5.49 -14.96 -7.45
N ALA A 115 5.11 -15.90 -6.58
CA ALA A 115 4.07 -16.89 -6.87
C ALA A 115 2.68 -16.25 -6.99
N LEU A 116 2.34 -15.26 -6.16
CA LEU A 116 1.11 -14.47 -6.26
C LEU A 116 1.02 -13.75 -7.61
N ASN A 117 2.09 -13.08 -8.03
CA ASN A 117 2.09 -12.38 -9.31
C ASN A 117 1.92 -13.35 -10.49
N ARG A 118 2.63 -14.48 -10.49
CA ARG A 118 2.48 -15.53 -11.51
C ARG A 118 1.08 -16.16 -11.49
N TYR A 119 0.50 -16.39 -10.32
CA TYR A 119 -0.86 -16.91 -10.20
C TYR A 119 -1.89 -15.96 -10.79
N SER A 120 -1.71 -14.66 -10.57
CA SER A 120 -2.55 -13.61 -11.16
C SER A 120 -2.46 -13.62 -12.68
N GLU A 121 -1.24 -13.69 -13.23
CA GLU A 121 -1.02 -13.80 -14.67
C GLU A 121 -1.64 -15.07 -15.25
N TYR A 122 -1.42 -16.20 -14.58
CA TYR A 122 -1.96 -17.50 -15.00
C TYR A 122 -3.50 -17.53 -15.01
N SER A 123 -4.13 -16.99 -13.96
CA SER A 123 -5.55 -17.19 -13.70
C SER A 123 -6.44 -16.03 -14.15
N ARG A 124 -5.88 -14.83 -14.37
CA ARG A 124 -6.57 -13.60 -14.79
C ARG A 124 -5.91 -12.87 -15.97
N GLY A 125 -4.74 -13.32 -16.42
CA GLY A 125 -4.06 -12.80 -17.62
C GLY A 125 -3.24 -11.53 -17.40
N LYS A 126 -3.09 -11.05 -16.15
CA LYS A 126 -2.31 -9.86 -15.82
C LYS A 126 -1.56 -10.00 -14.48
N PRO A 127 -0.47 -9.26 -14.27
CA PRO A 127 0.18 -9.13 -12.96
C PRO A 127 -0.79 -8.67 -11.88
N PHE A 128 -0.57 -9.07 -10.62
CA PHE A 128 -1.49 -8.80 -9.51
C PHE A 128 -1.81 -7.30 -9.35
N THR A 129 -0.79 -6.44 -9.46
CA THR A 129 -0.93 -4.99 -9.32
C THR A 129 -1.62 -4.30 -10.50
N GLU A 130 -1.87 -5.02 -11.60
CA GLU A 130 -2.58 -4.53 -12.80
C GLU A 130 -4.03 -5.04 -12.89
N LEU A 131 -4.44 -5.89 -11.94
CA LEU A 131 -5.82 -6.33 -11.77
C LEU A 131 -6.67 -5.22 -11.16
N GLY A 132 -7.98 -5.23 -11.46
CA GLY A 132 -8.93 -4.43 -10.72
C GLY A 132 -9.22 -5.05 -9.34
N ASP A 133 -9.69 -4.25 -8.40
CA ASP A 133 -9.88 -4.62 -6.98
C ASP A 133 -10.62 -5.95 -6.81
N LYS A 134 -11.69 -6.16 -7.58
CA LYS A 134 -12.49 -7.40 -7.52
C LYS A 134 -11.68 -8.65 -7.92
N ASP A 135 -10.81 -8.53 -8.92
CA ASP A 135 -9.96 -9.63 -9.36
C ASP A 135 -8.81 -9.85 -8.39
N GLN A 136 -8.25 -8.77 -7.80
CA GLN A 136 -7.30 -8.89 -6.70
C GLN A 136 -7.91 -9.63 -5.52
N ASP A 137 -9.11 -9.25 -5.08
CA ASP A 137 -9.83 -9.93 -4.00
C ASP A 137 -10.06 -11.40 -4.30
N SER A 138 -10.51 -11.71 -5.52
CA SER A 138 -10.76 -13.08 -5.94
C SER A 138 -9.47 -13.92 -5.91
N VAL A 139 -8.35 -13.36 -6.35
CA VAL A 139 -7.03 -14.01 -6.25
C VAL A 139 -6.63 -14.21 -4.79
N LEU A 140 -6.82 -13.21 -3.92
CA LEU A 140 -6.50 -13.32 -2.50
C LEU A 140 -7.37 -14.37 -1.79
N ILE A 141 -8.64 -14.53 -2.20
CA ILE A 141 -9.52 -15.60 -1.74
C ILE A 141 -9.01 -16.97 -2.23
N ASP A 142 -8.57 -17.09 -3.48
CA ASP A 142 -7.96 -18.32 -4.01
C ASP A 142 -6.69 -18.71 -3.22
N LEU A 143 -5.88 -17.73 -2.80
CA LEU A 143 -4.75 -17.95 -1.90
C LEU A 143 -5.24 -18.40 -0.50
N GLN A 144 -6.16 -17.66 0.11
CA GLN A 144 -6.67 -17.92 1.47
C GLN A 144 -7.25 -19.33 1.60
N THR A 145 -8.00 -19.77 0.59
CA THR A 145 -8.63 -21.10 0.54
C THR A 145 -7.67 -22.22 0.12
N GLY A 146 -6.44 -21.87 -0.29
CA GLY A 146 -5.41 -22.81 -0.74
C GLY A 146 -5.55 -23.24 -2.21
N GLY A 147 -6.55 -22.74 -2.94
CA GLY A 147 -6.84 -23.08 -4.34
C GLY A 147 -5.69 -22.76 -5.30
N ALA A 148 -4.88 -21.75 -4.99
CA ALA A 148 -3.71 -21.39 -5.80
C ALA A 148 -2.51 -22.35 -5.64
N THR A 149 -2.51 -23.22 -4.62
CA THR A 149 -1.38 -24.13 -4.33
C THR A 149 -1.17 -25.14 -5.45
N GLY A 150 -2.25 -25.69 -5.99
CA GLY A 150 -2.21 -26.71 -7.05
C GLY A 150 -1.85 -26.17 -8.44
N ALA A 151 -1.76 -24.85 -8.61
CA ALA A 151 -1.47 -24.24 -9.91
C ALA A 151 0.00 -24.37 -10.34
N GLY A 152 0.89 -24.87 -9.47
CA GLY A 152 2.30 -25.10 -9.82
C GLY A 152 3.11 -23.82 -10.05
N VAL A 153 2.64 -22.68 -9.55
CA VAL A 153 3.26 -21.35 -9.77
C VAL A 153 4.41 -21.01 -8.82
N GLY A 154 4.71 -21.90 -7.86
CA GLY A 154 5.89 -21.81 -6.99
C GLY A 154 5.64 -21.33 -5.56
N PHE A 155 4.44 -21.49 -4.99
CA PHE A 155 4.26 -21.30 -3.55
C PHE A 155 5.07 -22.34 -2.77
N VAL A 156 5.94 -21.88 -1.86
CA VAL A 156 6.63 -22.77 -0.90
C VAL A 156 5.64 -23.15 0.19
N GLY A 157 5.44 -24.45 0.41
CA GLY A 157 4.39 -24.96 1.29
C GLY A 157 3.01 -24.84 0.64
N SER A 158 2.25 -23.80 0.97
CA SER A 158 0.92 -23.55 0.38
C SER A 158 0.63 -22.06 0.19
N SER A 159 -0.25 -21.77 -0.76
CA SER A 159 -0.74 -20.40 -0.99
C SER A 159 -1.44 -19.81 0.25
N GLY A 160 -2.17 -20.65 0.99
CA GLY A 160 -2.83 -20.27 2.24
C GLY A 160 -1.85 -19.98 3.38
N ALA A 161 -0.72 -20.71 3.46
CA ALA A 161 0.32 -20.43 4.44
C ALA A 161 0.94 -19.04 4.20
N PHE A 162 1.27 -18.73 2.94
CA PHE A 162 1.76 -17.39 2.57
C PHE A 162 0.72 -16.30 2.88
N PHE A 163 -0.54 -16.49 2.48
CA PHE A 163 -1.62 -15.54 2.79
C PHE A 163 -1.75 -15.26 4.29
N ASN A 164 -1.76 -16.32 5.10
CA ASN A 164 -1.88 -16.18 6.56
C ASN A 164 -0.68 -15.48 7.19
N MET A 165 0.53 -15.70 6.67
CA MET A 165 1.73 -15.00 7.12
C MET A 165 1.61 -13.49 6.86
N VAL A 166 1.27 -13.08 5.64
CA VAL A 166 1.08 -11.66 5.30
C VAL A 166 -0.04 -11.06 6.14
N LYS A 167 -1.20 -11.72 6.20
CA LYS A 167 -2.32 -11.28 7.05
C LYS A 167 -1.89 -11.11 8.50
N SER A 168 -1.21 -12.08 9.09
CA SER A 168 -0.77 -12.01 10.49
C SER A 168 0.12 -10.80 10.73
N HIS A 169 1.12 -10.56 9.89
CA HIS A 169 1.99 -9.39 10.02
C HIS A 169 1.27 -8.07 9.73
N THR A 170 0.31 -8.04 8.82
CA THR A 170 -0.54 -6.85 8.60
C THR A 170 -1.32 -6.53 9.88
N TRP A 171 -1.99 -7.50 10.49
CA TRP A 171 -2.74 -7.29 11.73
C TRP A 171 -1.83 -6.86 12.89
N GLN A 172 -0.66 -7.48 13.03
CA GLN A 172 0.34 -7.06 14.02
C GLN A 172 0.85 -5.64 13.75
N GLY A 173 1.06 -5.30 12.48
CA GLY A 173 1.50 -3.99 12.05
C GLY A 173 0.42 -2.90 12.18
N VAL A 174 -0.86 -3.24 12.25
CA VAL A 174 -1.95 -2.26 12.44
C VAL A 174 -2.34 -2.12 13.90
N PHE A 175 -2.40 -3.22 14.65
CA PHE A 175 -2.95 -3.23 16.02
C PHE A 175 -1.91 -3.52 17.11
N GLY A 176 -0.67 -3.81 16.73
CA GLY A 176 0.43 -4.00 17.68
C GLY A 176 0.89 -2.71 18.33
N ASP A 177 1.84 -2.82 19.27
CA ASP A 177 2.43 -1.65 19.93
C ASP A 177 3.25 -0.82 18.93
N PRO A 178 3.08 0.51 18.88
CA PRO A 178 3.80 1.37 17.94
C PRO A 178 5.33 1.27 18.02
N GLN A 179 5.89 0.83 19.16
CA GLN A 179 7.33 0.65 19.32
C GLN A 179 7.94 -0.35 18.32
N TYR A 180 7.12 -1.26 17.76
CA TYR A 180 7.55 -2.23 16.74
C TYR A 180 7.50 -1.67 15.31
N GLY A 181 7.20 -0.38 15.16
CA GLY A 181 7.21 0.31 13.87
C GLY A 181 5.93 0.17 13.05
N GLY A 182 4.89 -0.45 13.59
CA GLY A 182 3.51 -0.42 13.08
C GLY A 182 2.63 0.55 13.88
N ASN A 183 1.31 0.49 13.69
CA ASN A 183 0.27 1.20 14.42
C ASN A 183 0.63 2.66 14.71
N VAL A 184 1.08 3.37 13.68
CA VAL A 184 1.54 4.76 13.84
C VAL A 184 0.38 5.57 14.43
N ASN A 185 0.65 6.36 15.48
CA ASN A 185 -0.33 7.18 16.18
C ASN A 185 -1.46 6.45 16.93
N PHE A 186 -1.34 5.14 17.22
CA PHE A 186 -2.42 4.36 17.87
C PHE A 186 -3.72 4.42 17.07
N THR A 187 -3.57 4.17 15.79
CA THR A 187 -4.60 4.30 14.77
C THR A 187 -5.58 3.12 14.79
N GLY A 188 -5.12 1.92 15.16
CA GLY A 188 -5.91 0.69 15.23
C GLY A 188 -6.70 0.49 16.52
#